data_AF-A0AAZ3QSU8-F1
#
_entry.id   AF-A0AAZ3QSU8-F1
#
_cell.length_a   1.000
_cell.length_b   1.000
_cell.length_c   1.000
_cell.angle_alpha   90.00
_cell.angle_beta   90.00
_cell.angle_gamma   90.00
#
_symmetry.space_group_name_H-M   'P 1'
#
loop_
_entity.id
_entity.type
_entity.pdbx_description
1 polymer ?
#
loop_
_entity_poly.entity_id
_entity_poly.type
_entity_poly.pdbx_seq_one_letter_code
_entity_poly.pdbx_strand_id
1 'polypeptide(L)'
;GSLTTASVLLSPIKTCFLLLLGGLMSEAAQEQQGSLYMWIDANQARILIGFEEDILIVSEGKMAPFTTDFRKAQQRMPAIPVNIQSVNFTWQATEQAEYFYEFQTLRSMDVDIMDNPTVNVPLLGSVPRRPSVVQVGFPCLGDQDGVAATPHNAIFFKTCQRAKCPGGCRNGGFCNERQVCECQDGFYGPHCEKALCSPRCLNGGLCMSPGVCICPPGYYGDSCDKGGSCDVVSISCWDHYYLSRDPPKVYRAAWRSS
;
A
#
# COMPACT_ATOMS: atom_id res chain seq x y z
N GLY A 1 48.55 81.15 -22.20
CA GLY A 1 47.13 81.20 -21.82
C GLY A 1 46.73 79.81 -21.41
N SER A 2 46.49 79.56 -20.12
CA SER A 2 45.26 79.88 -19.35
C SER A 2 44.45 78.58 -19.23
N LEU A 3 44.57 77.87 -18.09
CA LEU A 3 43.58 77.79 -16.99
C LEU A 3 42.33 76.95 -17.38
N THR A 4 41.72 76.03 -16.62
CA THR A 4 41.79 75.58 -15.21
C THR A 4 40.75 74.44 -15.00
N THR A 5 40.96 73.59 -13.96
CA THR A 5 40.00 72.96 -12.98
C THR A 5 38.61 72.45 -13.40
N ALA A 6 37.89 71.56 -12.71
CA ALA A 6 38.06 70.55 -11.68
C ALA A 6 36.74 69.73 -11.68
N SER A 7 36.77 68.55 -11.08
CA SER A 7 35.69 67.61 -10.75
C SER A 7 34.47 68.20 -10.03
N VAL A 8 33.24 67.73 -10.32
CA VAL A 8 32.18 67.34 -9.34
C VAL A 8 31.19 66.34 -9.98
N LEU A 9 30.75 65.42 -9.12
CA LEU A 9 29.89 64.23 -9.16
C LEU A 9 28.38 64.36 -9.55
N LEU A 10 27.79 63.17 -9.79
CA LEU A 10 26.40 62.67 -9.58
C LEU A 10 25.40 62.61 -10.77
N SER A 11 25.13 61.37 -11.21
CA SER A 11 23.85 60.63 -11.47
C SER A 11 22.56 61.42 -11.85
N PRO A 12 21.57 60.87 -12.62
CA PRO A 12 21.26 59.44 -12.73
C PRO A 12 20.66 58.94 -14.09
N ILE A 13 20.31 57.64 -14.11
CA ILE A 13 19.29 56.97 -14.97
C ILE A 13 19.73 56.44 -16.36
N LYS A 14 19.68 55.08 -16.46
CA LYS A 14 19.41 54.22 -17.64
C LYS A 14 20.36 54.39 -18.83
N THR A 15 21.00 53.36 -19.38
CA THR A 15 20.42 52.08 -19.81
C THR A 15 21.58 51.19 -20.31
N CYS A 16 21.55 49.93 -19.90
CA CYS A 16 21.82 48.72 -20.67
C CYS A 16 23.14 48.46 -21.45
N PHE A 17 23.50 47.18 -21.38
CA PHE A 17 24.33 46.37 -22.29
C PHE A 17 25.86 46.49 -22.18
N LEU A 18 26.41 45.74 -21.22
CA LEU A 18 27.72 45.09 -21.38
C LEU A 18 27.51 43.60 -21.67
N LEU A 19 27.93 43.20 -22.86
CA LEU A 19 28.16 41.83 -23.30
C LEU A 19 29.55 41.37 -22.81
N LEU A 20 29.63 40.06 -22.53
CA LEU A 20 30.82 39.20 -22.47
C LEU A 20 31.71 39.28 -21.22
N LEU A 21 31.52 38.30 -20.33
CA LEU A 21 32.59 37.35 -20.00
C LEU A 21 31.97 35.96 -19.80
N GLY A 22 32.48 35.00 -20.57
CA GLY A 22 32.10 33.60 -20.49
C GLY A 22 32.57 32.97 -19.18
N GLY A 23 31.69 32.18 -18.61
CA GLY A 23 31.93 31.27 -17.50
C GLY A 23 30.65 30.49 -17.34
N LEU A 24 30.65 29.26 -17.85
CA LEU A 24 29.52 28.34 -17.81
C LEU A 24 28.95 28.28 -16.38
N MET A 25 27.80 28.90 -16.16
CA MET A 25 26.90 28.44 -15.12
C MET A 25 26.39 27.11 -15.64
N SER A 26 27.02 26.03 -15.19
CA SER A 26 26.41 24.72 -15.27
C SER A 26 25.09 24.84 -14.53
N GLU A 27 23.97 24.89 -15.26
CA GLU A 27 22.68 24.51 -14.70
C GLU A 27 22.86 23.04 -14.29
N ALA A 28 23.33 22.83 -13.06
CA ALA A 28 23.13 21.58 -12.38
C ALA A 28 21.61 21.45 -12.29
N ALA A 29 21.02 20.72 -13.24
CA ALA A 29 19.70 20.14 -13.06
C ALA A 29 19.81 19.33 -11.77
N GLN A 30 19.37 19.93 -10.67
CA GLN A 30 19.38 19.29 -9.37
C GLN A 30 18.36 18.17 -9.48
N GLU A 31 18.87 16.96 -9.73
CA GLU A 31 18.10 15.74 -9.80
C GLU A 31 17.39 15.61 -8.45
N GLN A 32 16.10 15.98 -8.40
CA GLN A 32 15.28 15.72 -7.22
C GLN A 32 15.26 14.21 -7.06
N GLN A 33 16.07 13.72 -6.12
CA GLN A 33 16.15 12.32 -5.79
C GLN A 33 14.77 11.94 -5.27
N GLY A 34 13.99 11.19 -6.05
CA GLY A 34 12.61 10.92 -5.71
C GLY A 34 12.55 10.12 -4.41
N SER A 35 11.51 10.33 -3.61
CA SER A 35 11.40 9.70 -2.29
C SER A 35 10.28 8.67 -2.22
N LEU A 36 9.64 8.38 -3.36
CA LEU A 36 8.58 7.39 -3.51
C LEU A 36 9.16 6.01 -3.83
N TYR A 37 8.71 5.00 -3.09
CA TYR A 37 9.06 3.60 -3.28
C TYR A 37 7.80 2.73 -3.32
N MET A 38 7.81 1.71 -4.18
CA MET A 38 6.78 0.67 -4.24
C MET A 38 7.40 -0.65 -4.65
N TRP A 39 7.11 -1.72 -3.91
CA TRP A 39 7.68 -3.04 -4.14
C TRP A 39 6.72 -4.17 -3.73
N ILE A 40 7.07 -5.39 -4.10
CA ILE A 40 6.47 -6.62 -3.57
C ILE A 40 7.53 -7.24 -2.65
N ASP A 41 7.19 -7.47 -1.38
CA ASP A 41 8.13 -8.04 -0.41
C ASP A 41 8.53 -9.48 -0.77
N ALA A 42 9.73 -9.90 -0.36
CA ALA A 42 10.31 -11.21 -0.65
C ALA A 42 9.37 -12.39 -0.36
N ASN A 43 8.63 -12.33 0.75
CA ASN A 43 7.63 -13.35 1.09
C ASN A 43 6.51 -13.46 0.05
N GLN A 44 6.01 -12.32 -0.44
CA GLN A 44 4.95 -12.28 -1.44
C GLN A 44 5.49 -12.67 -2.83
N ALA A 45 6.72 -12.30 -3.16
CA ALA A 45 7.42 -12.71 -4.37
C ALA A 45 7.65 -14.23 -4.40
N ARG A 46 8.03 -14.84 -3.26
CA ARG A 46 8.20 -16.29 -3.12
C ARG A 46 6.91 -17.03 -3.46
N ILE A 47 5.76 -16.52 -3.01
CA ILE A 47 4.45 -17.12 -3.28
C ILE A 47 4.03 -16.93 -4.74
N LEU A 48 4.32 -15.77 -5.34
CA LEU A 48 3.88 -15.44 -6.70
C LEU A 48 4.71 -16.10 -7.80
N ILE A 49 6.03 -16.05 -7.67
CA ILE A 49 6.97 -16.42 -8.72
C ILE A 49 8.06 -17.40 -8.26
N GLY A 50 8.07 -17.80 -6.99
CA GLY A 50 9.03 -18.76 -6.45
C GLY A 50 10.39 -18.18 -6.05
N PHE A 51 10.56 -16.86 -6.14
CA PHE A 51 11.80 -16.16 -5.79
C PHE A 51 11.62 -15.35 -4.50
N GLU A 52 12.49 -15.55 -3.51
CA GLU A 52 12.43 -14.90 -2.20
C GLU A 52 13.31 -13.65 -2.15
N GLU A 53 12.98 -12.67 -2.99
CA GLU A 53 13.65 -11.36 -3.04
C GLU A 53 12.62 -10.25 -3.25
N ASP A 54 12.91 -9.04 -2.77
CA ASP A 54 12.03 -7.88 -2.97
C ASP A 54 12.00 -7.48 -4.45
N ILE A 55 10.80 -7.34 -5.01
CA ILE A 55 10.61 -6.88 -6.39
C ILE A 55 10.31 -5.38 -6.38
N LEU A 56 11.33 -4.57 -6.63
CA LEU A 56 11.18 -3.11 -6.73
C LEU A 56 10.45 -2.72 -8.01
N ILE A 57 9.32 -2.03 -7.89
CA ILE A 57 8.52 -1.54 -9.02
C ILE A 57 8.78 -0.04 -9.23
N VAL A 58 8.80 0.71 -8.13
CA VAL A 58 9.15 2.13 -8.11
C VAL A 58 10.29 2.32 -7.11
N SER A 59 11.38 2.93 -7.56
CA SER A 59 12.54 3.26 -6.75
C SER A 59 12.91 4.71 -7.01
N GLU A 60 12.97 5.51 -5.94
CA GLU A 60 13.28 6.93 -6.03
C GLU A 60 12.37 7.69 -7.01
N GLY A 61 11.07 7.38 -6.99
CA GLY A 61 10.07 7.96 -7.91
C GLY A 61 10.20 7.53 -9.38
N LYS A 62 11.16 6.65 -9.71
CA LYS A 62 11.37 6.13 -11.06
C LYS A 62 10.84 4.71 -11.16
N MET A 63 10.18 4.40 -12.27
CA MET A 63 9.71 3.06 -12.58
C MET A 63 10.91 2.15 -12.89
N ALA A 64 10.88 0.91 -12.40
CA ALA A 64 11.97 -0.05 -12.59
C ALA A 64 12.21 -0.36 -14.09
N PRO A 65 13.45 -0.62 -14.53
CA PRO A 65 13.78 -0.78 -15.95
C PRO A 65 12.97 -1.86 -16.68
N PHE A 66 12.55 -2.92 -15.99
CA PHE A 66 11.73 -3.97 -16.61
C PHE A 66 10.32 -3.48 -16.99
N THR A 67 9.85 -2.37 -16.42
CA THR A 67 8.52 -1.79 -16.68
C THR A 67 8.50 -0.79 -17.83
N THR A 68 9.65 -0.35 -18.34
CA THR A 68 9.72 0.69 -19.40
C THR A 68 9.13 0.22 -20.73
N ASP A 69 9.29 -1.07 -21.03
CA ASP A 69 8.55 -1.74 -22.12
C ASP A 69 7.47 -2.63 -21.50
N PHE A 70 6.36 -1.99 -21.14
CA PHE A 70 5.26 -2.64 -20.43
C PHE A 70 4.70 -3.84 -21.20
N ARG A 71 4.67 -3.80 -22.54
CA ARG A 71 4.17 -4.92 -23.37
C ARG A 71 5.08 -6.13 -23.27
N LYS A 72 6.40 -5.91 -23.30
CA LYS A 72 7.38 -6.99 -23.12
C LYS A 72 7.42 -7.50 -21.68
N ALA A 73 7.22 -6.63 -20.70
CA ALA A 73 7.09 -7.01 -19.29
C ALA A 73 5.87 -7.91 -19.08
N GLN A 74 4.73 -7.52 -19.64
CA GLN A 74 3.46 -8.23 -19.57
C GLN A 74 3.54 -9.63 -20.20
N GLN A 75 4.25 -9.78 -21.32
CA GLN A 75 4.50 -11.10 -21.93
C GLN A 75 5.31 -12.06 -21.05
N ARG A 76 6.03 -11.53 -20.06
CA ARG A 76 6.86 -12.31 -19.12
C ARG A 76 6.16 -12.55 -17.78
N MET A 77 5.09 -11.81 -17.48
CA MET A 77 4.33 -11.97 -16.25
C MET A 77 3.28 -13.08 -16.44
N PRO A 78 3.39 -14.21 -15.70
CA PRO A 78 2.36 -15.23 -15.75
C PRO A 78 1.06 -14.72 -15.15
N ALA A 79 -0.05 -15.36 -15.51
CA ALA A 79 -1.31 -15.13 -14.82
C ALA A 79 -1.20 -15.55 -13.35
N ILE A 80 -1.81 -14.77 -12.46
CA ILE A 80 -1.92 -15.06 -11.04
C ILE A 80 -2.71 -16.38 -10.89
N PRO A 81 -2.13 -17.41 -10.26
CA PRO A 81 -2.74 -18.73 -10.18
C PRO A 81 -3.99 -18.76 -9.31
N VAL A 82 -4.77 -19.83 -9.41
CA VAL A 82 -6.08 -20.01 -8.76
C VAL A 82 -6.03 -19.85 -7.24
N ASN A 83 -4.99 -20.38 -6.60
CA ASN A 83 -4.79 -20.39 -5.15
C ASN A 83 -4.41 -19.01 -4.56
N ILE A 84 -4.02 -18.05 -5.40
CA ILE A 84 -3.66 -16.69 -4.94
C ILE A 84 -4.87 -15.78 -5.13
N GLN A 85 -5.48 -15.35 -4.02
CA GLN A 85 -6.67 -14.49 -4.01
C GLN A 85 -6.35 -12.99 -3.96
N SER A 86 -5.15 -12.63 -3.54
CA SER A 86 -4.71 -11.25 -3.43
C SER A 86 -3.20 -11.13 -3.57
N VAL A 87 -2.74 -9.95 -3.99
CA VAL A 87 -1.31 -9.58 -4.02
C VAL A 87 -1.08 -8.38 -3.12
N ASN A 88 -0.09 -8.50 -2.24
CA ASN A 88 0.36 -7.41 -1.40
C ASN A 88 1.47 -6.61 -2.08
N PHE A 89 1.29 -5.29 -2.10
CA PHE A 89 2.30 -4.31 -2.47
C PHE A 89 2.65 -3.49 -1.25
N THR A 90 3.91 -3.14 -1.08
CA THR A 90 4.36 -2.24 -0.03
C THR A 90 4.83 -0.94 -0.66
N TRP A 91 4.40 0.18 -0.08
CA TRP A 91 4.75 1.52 -0.56
C TRP A 91 5.17 2.44 0.58
N GLN A 92 5.95 3.48 0.25
CA GLN A 92 6.27 4.56 1.18
C GLN A 92 6.75 5.82 0.46
N ALA A 93 6.61 6.96 1.13
CA ALA A 93 7.26 8.22 0.81
C ALA A 93 8.28 8.59 1.91
N THR A 94 9.56 8.68 1.57
CA THR A 94 10.67 8.76 2.56
C THR A 94 11.08 10.18 2.95
N GLU A 95 10.81 11.18 2.12
CA GLU A 95 11.17 12.58 2.41
C GLU A 95 9.95 13.40 2.87
N GLN A 96 10.16 14.70 3.10
CA GLN A 96 9.12 15.64 3.49
C GLN A 96 8.07 15.89 2.39
N ALA A 97 8.33 15.49 1.16
CA ALA A 97 7.39 15.62 0.05
C ALA A 97 6.16 14.73 0.26
N GLU A 98 4.97 15.31 0.06
CA GLU A 98 3.71 14.56 0.11
C GLU A 98 3.35 14.06 -1.28
N TYR A 99 3.16 12.74 -1.40
CA TYR A 99 2.66 12.11 -2.62
C TYR A 99 1.20 11.75 -2.44
N PHE A 100 0.39 12.02 -3.47
CA PHE A 100 -1.01 11.63 -3.54
C PHE A 100 -1.19 10.56 -4.60
N TYR A 101 -2.12 9.65 -4.36
CA TYR A 101 -2.42 8.54 -5.26
C TYR A 101 -3.91 8.54 -5.60
N GLU A 102 -4.25 8.09 -6.80
CA GLU A 102 -5.62 7.89 -7.27
C GLU A 102 -5.72 6.61 -8.10
N PHE A 103 -6.65 5.72 -7.73
CA PHE A 103 -6.93 4.50 -8.49
C PHE A 103 -7.91 4.81 -9.62
N GLN A 104 -7.38 5.03 -10.83
CA GLN A 104 -8.17 5.47 -11.99
C GLN A 104 -9.25 4.48 -12.44
N THR A 105 -8.97 3.17 -12.46
CA THR A 105 -9.98 2.15 -12.84
C THR A 105 -9.64 0.79 -12.24
N LEU A 106 -10.47 0.31 -11.30
CA LEU A 106 -10.47 -1.06 -10.81
C LEU A 106 -11.68 -1.78 -11.39
N ARG A 107 -11.53 -2.33 -12.59
CA ARG A 107 -12.59 -3.11 -13.25
C ARG A 107 -12.05 -4.44 -13.75
N SER A 108 -12.92 -5.41 -13.92
CA SER A 108 -12.65 -6.63 -14.67
C SER A 108 -13.12 -6.45 -16.11
N MET A 109 -12.34 -6.95 -17.07
CA MET A 109 -12.78 -7.05 -18.47
C MET A 109 -13.64 -8.30 -18.70
N ASP A 110 -13.55 -9.27 -17.80
CA ASP A 110 -14.18 -10.59 -17.88
C ASP A 110 -15.09 -10.78 -16.66
N VAL A 111 -16.14 -9.96 -16.59
CA VAL A 111 -17.06 -9.88 -15.43
C VAL A 111 -17.80 -11.19 -15.14
N ASP A 112 -17.93 -12.08 -16.13
CA ASP A 112 -18.52 -13.41 -15.95
C ASP A 112 -17.55 -14.42 -15.34
N ILE A 113 -16.26 -14.08 -15.22
CA ILE A 113 -15.20 -14.92 -14.63
C ILE A 113 -14.79 -14.37 -13.27
N MET A 114 -14.59 -13.06 -13.19
CA MET A 114 -14.06 -12.37 -12.02
C MET A 114 -14.77 -11.03 -11.84
N ASP A 115 -15.21 -10.76 -10.62
CA ASP A 115 -15.71 -9.45 -10.20
C ASP A 115 -14.59 -8.38 -10.29
N ASN A 116 -14.97 -7.12 -10.13
CA ASN A 116 -13.99 -6.03 -10.13
C ASN A 116 -12.93 -6.22 -9.03
N PRO A 117 -11.63 -6.01 -9.32
CA PRO A 117 -10.57 -6.04 -8.32
C PRO A 117 -10.83 -5.08 -7.16
N THR A 118 -10.39 -5.46 -5.97
CA THR A 118 -10.58 -4.67 -4.74
C THR A 118 -9.25 -4.21 -4.17
N VAL A 119 -9.27 -3.13 -3.38
CA VAL A 119 -8.12 -2.65 -2.62
C VAL A 119 -8.52 -2.41 -1.17
N ASN A 120 -7.59 -2.61 -0.23
CA ASN A 120 -7.80 -2.36 1.20
C ASN A 120 -7.52 -0.90 1.64
N VAL A 121 -7.29 0.00 0.69
CA VAL A 121 -7.06 1.44 0.92
C VAL A 121 -8.12 2.29 0.19
N PRO A 122 -8.36 3.55 0.59
CA PRO A 122 -9.24 4.46 -0.15
C PRO A 122 -8.80 4.63 -1.61
N LEU A 123 -9.72 4.91 -2.54
CA LEU A 123 -9.39 5.10 -3.96
C LEU A 123 -8.56 6.36 -4.25
N LEU A 124 -8.60 7.35 -3.35
CA LEU A 124 -7.85 8.59 -3.40
C LEU A 124 -7.27 8.83 -1.99
N GLY A 125 -5.98 9.19 -1.91
CA GLY A 125 -5.34 9.45 -0.62
C GLY A 125 -3.89 9.91 -0.75
N SER A 126 -3.19 9.92 0.38
CA SER A 126 -1.76 10.20 0.44
C SER A 126 -0.95 8.93 0.69
N VAL A 127 0.24 8.86 0.08
CA VAL A 127 1.19 7.76 0.30
C VAL A 127 1.78 7.89 1.70
N PRO A 128 1.77 6.84 2.52
CA PRO A 128 2.24 6.92 3.90
C PRO A 128 3.76 7.06 3.98
N ARG A 129 4.23 7.68 5.06
CA ARG A 129 5.67 7.84 5.33
C ARG A 129 6.35 6.58 5.85
N ARG A 130 5.57 5.65 6.40
CA ARG A 130 6.05 4.35 6.85
C ARG A 130 5.67 3.29 5.82
N PRO A 131 6.51 2.26 5.60
CA PRO A 131 6.15 1.12 4.77
C PRO A 131 4.79 0.60 5.19
N SER A 132 3.85 0.62 4.24
CA SER A 132 2.48 0.19 4.47
C SER A 132 2.02 -0.70 3.32
N VAL A 133 1.24 -1.72 3.65
CA VAL A 133 0.77 -2.72 2.69
C VAL A 133 -0.55 -2.30 2.06
N VAL A 134 -0.59 -2.31 0.73
CA VAL A 134 -1.79 -2.28 -0.10
C VAL A 134 -2.04 -3.68 -0.63
N GLN A 135 -3.19 -4.25 -0.29
CA GLN A 135 -3.63 -5.54 -0.78
C GLN A 135 -4.58 -5.34 -1.95
N VAL A 136 -4.24 -5.91 -3.10
CA VAL A 136 -5.10 -5.97 -4.29
C VAL A 136 -5.76 -7.34 -4.32
N GLY A 137 -7.09 -7.40 -4.22
CA GLY A 137 -7.88 -8.62 -4.26
C GLY A 137 -8.41 -8.94 -5.67
N PHE A 138 -8.44 -10.23 -6.02
CA PHE A 138 -8.90 -10.75 -7.31
C PHE A 138 -10.09 -11.71 -7.14
N PRO A 139 -11.32 -11.19 -7.00
CA PRO A 139 -12.49 -11.96 -6.62
C PRO A 139 -13.05 -12.79 -7.80
N CYS A 140 -12.59 -14.03 -7.96
CA CYS A 140 -13.18 -14.97 -8.92
C CYS A 140 -14.62 -15.34 -8.51
N LEU A 141 -15.54 -15.41 -9.48
CA LEU A 141 -16.94 -15.79 -9.23
C LEU A 141 -17.10 -17.28 -8.89
N GLY A 142 -16.25 -18.12 -9.49
CA GLY A 142 -16.26 -19.58 -9.31
C GLY A 142 -17.30 -20.33 -10.16
N ASP A 143 -18.00 -19.64 -11.06
CA ASP A 143 -19.04 -20.24 -11.90
C ASP A 143 -18.48 -20.91 -13.18
N GLN A 144 -17.31 -20.46 -13.65
CA GLN A 144 -16.62 -21.00 -14.82
C GLN A 144 -15.08 -20.87 -14.72
N ASP A 145 -14.36 -21.73 -15.42
CA ASP A 145 -12.90 -21.64 -15.57
C ASP A 145 -12.53 -20.54 -16.57
N GLY A 146 -11.40 -19.86 -16.35
CA GLY A 146 -10.88 -18.92 -17.34
C GLY A 146 -9.79 -18.00 -16.81
N VAL A 147 -9.36 -17.07 -17.65
CA VAL A 147 -8.37 -16.05 -17.29
C VAL A 147 -9.02 -14.69 -17.44
N ALA A 148 -9.11 -13.94 -16.35
CA ALA A 148 -9.66 -12.59 -16.32
C ALA A 148 -8.55 -11.54 -16.38
N ALA A 149 -8.80 -10.45 -17.10
CA ALA A 149 -7.87 -9.33 -17.23
C ALA A 149 -8.44 -8.03 -16.66
N THR A 150 -7.55 -7.12 -16.21
CA THR A 150 -7.91 -5.75 -15.84
C THR A 150 -7.84 -4.80 -17.07
N PRO A 151 -8.57 -3.66 -17.10
CA PRO A 151 -8.51 -2.69 -18.20
C PRO A 151 -7.14 -2.05 -18.41
N HIS A 152 -7.00 -1.34 -19.54
CA HIS A 152 -5.81 -0.58 -19.97
C HIS A 152 -4.52 -1.40 -19.95
N ASN A 153 -4.24 -2.09 -21.07
CA ASN A 153 -3.05 -2.93 -21.24
C ASN A 153 -2.90 -4.08 -20.22
N ALA A 154 -3.93 -4.44 -19.44
CA ALA A 154 -3.94 -5.62 -18.55
C ALA A 154 -2.69 -5.76 -17.66
N ILE A 155 -2.66 -4.97 -16.57
CA ILE A 155 -1.63 -5.04 -15.52
C ILE A 155 -1.62 -6.40 -14.82
N PHE A 156 -2.80 -7.00 -14.64
CA PHE A 156 -2.93 -8.31 -14.02
C PHE A 156 -3.77 -9.24 -14.89
N PHE A 157 -3.30 -10.47 -15.03
CA PHE A 157 -4.08 -11.61 -15.49
C PHE A 157 -4.33 -12.52 -14.29
N LYS A 158 -5.56 -12.97 -14.09
CA LYS A 158 -5.94 -13.87 -13.00
C LYS A 158 -6.55 -15.14 -13.56
N THR A 159 -6.00 -16.29 -13.22
CA THR A 159 -6.65 -17.58 -13.49
C THR A 159 -7.72 -17.85 -12.43
N CYS A 160 -8.93 -18.10 -12.87
CA CYS A 160 -10.07 -18.51 -12.08
C CYS A 160 -10.47 -19.93 -12.47
N GLN A 161 -10.97 -20.69 -11.50
CA GLN A 161 -11.50 -22.03 -11.74
C GLN A 161 -12.95 -22.13 -11.27
N ARG A 162 -13.69 -23.08 -11.84
CA ARG A 162 -15.05 -23.41 -11.46
C ARG A 162 -15.06 -24.14 -10.11
N ALA A 163 -15.06 -23.38 -9.04
CA ALA A 163 -15.17 -23.89 -7.68
C ALA A 163 -15.95 -22.91 -6.80
N LYS A 164 -17.07 -23.38 -6.24
CA LYS A 164 -17.94 -22.59 -5.37
C LYS A 164 -18.17 -23.33 -4.06
N CYS A 165 -17.69 -22.73 -2.98
CA CYS A 165 -17.77 -23.33 -1.65
C CYS A 165 -19.08 -22.89 -0.98
N PRO A 166 -19.87 -23.82 -0.40
CA PRO A 166 -21.01 -23.47 0.43
C PRO A 166 -20.58 -22.49 1.54
N GLY A 167 -21.33 -21.41 1.78
CA GLY A 167 -20.98 -20.39 2.79
C GLY A 167 -19.82 -19.46 2.43
N GLY A 168 -19.07 -19.75 1.36
CA GLY A 168 -17.90 -19.00 0.91
C GLY A 168 -16.67 -19.17 1.82
N CYS A 169 -15.50 -18.74 1.34
CA CYS A 169 -14.27 -18.70 2.12
C CYS A 169 -14.00 -17.27 2.62
N ARG A 170 -13.49 -17.14 3.84
CA ARG A 170 -13.15 -15.86 4.50
C ARG A 170 -11.64 -15.66 4.54
N ASN A 171 -11.20 -14.46 4.91
CA ASN A 171 -9.80 -14.14 5.21
C ASN A 171 -8.80 -14.56 4.12
N GLY A 172 -9.18 -14.38 2.84
CA GLY A 172 -8.32 -14.73 1.70
C GLY A 172 -8.24 -16.23 1.39
N GLY A 173 -9.09 -17.06 2.01
CA GLY A 173 -9.18 -18.49 1.68
C GLY A 173 -9.69 -18.73 0.25
N PHE A 174 -9.17 -19.77 -0.39
CA PHE A 174 -9.49 -20.17 -1.75
C PHE A 174 -10.39 -21.40 -1.77
N CYS A 175 -11.41 -21.42 -2.63
CA CYS A 175 -12.24 -22.60 -2.81
C CYS A 175 -11.63 -23.56 -3.82
N ASN A 176 -11.22 -24.74 -3.38
CA ASN A 176 -10.65 -25.74 -4.27
C ASN A 176 -11.73 -26.54 -5.03
N GLU A 177 -11.31 -27.39 -5.96
CA GLU A 177 -12.20 -28.21 -6.81
C GLU A 177 -13.12 -29.15 -6.01
N ARG A 178 -12.73 -29.49 -4.77
CA ARG A 178 -13.54 -30.33 -3.87
C ARG A 178 -14.55 -29.53 -3.05
N GLN A 179 -14.72 -28.25 -3.35
CA GLN A 179 -15.59 -27.32 -2.61
C GLN A 179 -15.20 -27.18 -1.13
N VAL A 180 -13.90 -27.28 -0.84
CA VAL A 180 -13.34 -27.06 0.49
C VAL A 180 -12.50 -25.80 0.46
N CYS A 181 -12.65 -24.96 1.49
CA CYS A 181 -11.83 -23.77 1.64
C CYS A 181 -10.41 -24.14 2.07
N GLU A 182 -9.42 -23.76 1.25
CA GLU A 182 -8.01 -23.76 1.59
C GLU A 182 -7.66 -22.41 2.22
N CYS A 183 -7.30 -22.46 3.50
CA CYS A 183 -7.07 -21.25 4.30
C CYS A 183 -5.65 -20.72 4.15
N GLN A 184 -5.52 -19.40 4.21
CA GLN A 184 -4.23 -18.73 4.32
C GLN A 184 -3.56 -19.08 5.64
N ASP A 185 -2.24 -18.88 5.69
CA ASP A 185 -1.45 -19.11 6.88
C ASP A 185 -2.03 -18.34 8.09
N GLY A 186 -2.18 -19.06 9.21
CA GLY A 186 -2.76 -18.52 10.43
C GLY A 186 -4.28 -18.44 10.45
N PHE A 187 -5.00 -18.93 9.43
CA PHE A 187 -6.46 -19.08 9.46
C PHE A 187 -6.88 -20.55 9.33
N TYR A 188 -8.04 -20.90 9.88
CA TYR A 188 -8.60 -22.25 9.86
C TYR A 188 -10.12 -22.25 10.03
N GLY A 189 -10.72 -23.44 9.93
CA GLY A 189 -12.17 -23.64 9.96
C GLY A 189 -12.73 -23.96 8.56
N PRO A 190 -13.98 -24.43 8.46
CA PRO A 190 -14.61 -24.81 7.19
C PRO A 190 -14.71 -23.65 6.19
N HIS A 191 -14.73 -22.40 6.68
CA HIS A 191 -14.80 -21.20 5.87
C HIS A 191 -13.62 -20.26 6.12
N CYS A 192 -12.53 -20.74 6.72
CA CYS A 192 -11.36 -19.92 7.11
C CYS A 192 -11.71 -18.74 8.03
N GLU A 193 -12.77 -18.88 8.82
CA GLU A 193 -13.33 -17.82 9.65
C GLU A 193 -12.60 -17.64 11.00
N LYS A 194 -11.77 -18.60 11.39
CA LYS A 194 -11.04 -18.58 12.66
C LYS A 194 -9.58 -18.22 12.40
N ALA A 195 -9.03 -17.34 13.23
CA ALA A 195 -7.61 -16.98 13.20
C ALA A 195 -6.83 -17.69 14.32
N LEU A 196 -5.56 -17.97 14.06
CA LEU A 196 -4.60 -18.54 14.99
C LEU A 196 -3.73 -17.41 15.57
N CYS A 197 -3.89 -17.11 16.86
CA CYS A 197 -3.04 -16.16 17.57
C CYS A 197 -1.97 -16.92 18.36
N SER A 198 -0.71 -16.62 18.06
CA SER A 198 0.45 -17.04 18.86
C SER A 198 1.30 -15.80 19.15
N PRO A 199 1.40 -15.36 20.42
CA PRO A 199 0.75 -15.91 21.62
C PRO A 199 -0.79 -15.85 21.59
N ARG A 200 -1.44 -16.75 22.34
CA ARG A 200 -2.91 -16.78 22.44
C ARG A 200 -3.43 -15.54 23.18
N CYS A 201 -4.61 -15.06 22.79
CA CYS A 201 -5.30 -14.00 23.53
C CYS A 201 -5.77 -14.53 24.90
N LEU A 202 -5.38 -13.83 25.97
CA LEU A 202 -5.73 -14.13 27.36
C LEU A 202 -6.89 -13.26 27.83
N ASN A 203 -7.37 -13.52 29.05
CA ASN A 203 -8.38 -12.71 29.75
C ASN A 203 -9.69 -12.49 28.97
N GLY A 204 -10.04 -13.41 28.08
CA GLY A 204 -11.24 -13.32 27.24
C GLY A 204 -11.06 -12.50 25.95
N GLY A 205 -9.83 -12.15 25.58
CA GLY A 205 -9.53 -11.50 24.31
C GLY A 205 -9.90 -12.37 23.10
N LEU A 206 -10.30 -11.70 22.01
CA LEU A 206 -10.70 -12.35 20.75
C LEU A 206 -9.56 -12.25 19.72
N CYS A 207 -9.22 -13.38 19.09
CA CYS A 207 -8.26 -13.40 17.99
C CYS A 207 -8.95 -12.97 16.69
N MET A 208 -8.63 -11.78 16.20
CA MET A 208 -9.25 -11.24 14.98
C MET A 208 -8.49 -11.62 13.71
N SER A 209 -7.17 -11.63 13.79
CA SER A 209 -6.26 -12.05 12.72
C SER A 209 -5.01 -12.67 13.34
N PRO A 210 -4.14 -13.35 12.56
CA PRO A 210 -2.93 -13.95 13.09
C PRO A 210 -2.12 -12.96 13.94
N GLY A 211 -1.91 -13.30 15.21
CA GLY A 211 -1.16 -12.48 16.17
C GLY A 211 -1.84 -11.19 16.66
N VAL A 212 -3.09 -10.91 16.29
CA VAL A 212 -3.80 -9.69 16.70
C VAL A 212 -4.98 -10.03 17.61
N CYS A 213 -4.86 -9.61 18.87
CA CYS A 213 -5.89 -9.78 19.89
C CYS A 213 -6.70 -8.49 20.09
N ILE A 214 -8.02 -8.62 20.13
CA ILE A 214 -8.92 -7.59 20.65
C ILE A 214 -9.10 -7.85 22.14
N CYS A 215 -8.60 -6.95 22.97
CA CYS A 215 -8.66 -7.09 24.41
C CYS A 215 -9.97 -6.54 25.00
N PRO A 216 -10.55 -7.21 26.01
CA PRO A 216 -11.68 -6.68 26.73
C PRO A 216 -11.28 -5.46 27.58
N PRO A 217 -12.25 -4.62 28.00
CA PRO A 217 -11.97 -3.46 28.85
C PRO A 217 -11.16 -3.84 30.09
N GLY A 218 -10.14 -3.02 30.41
CA GLY A 218 -9.22 -3.26 31.54
C GLY A 218 -8.03 -4.16 31.24
N TYR A 219 -7.92 -4.71 30.02
CA TYR A 219 -6.79 -5.51 29.57
C TYR A 219 -6.13 -4.93 28.32
N TYR A 220 -4.81 -5.09 28.19
CA TYR A 220 -4.01 -4.58 27.07
C TYR A 220 -2.76 -5.43 26.84
N GLY A 221 -1.98 -5.07 25.81
CA GLY A 221 -0.83 -5.84 25.32
C GLY A 221 -1.21 -6.82 24.20
N ASP A 222 -0.21 -7.33 23.48
CA ASP A 222 -0.41 -8.15 22.28
C ASP A 222 -1.18 -9.45 22.56
N SER A 223 -1.12 -9.95 23.80
CA SER A 223 -1.84 -11.15 24.26
C SER A 223 -2.98 -10.84 25.22
N CYS A 224 -3.31 -9.58 25.48
CA CYS A 224 -4.24 -9.18 26.55
C CYS A 224 -3.85 -9.70 27.94
N ASP A 225 -2.55 -9.92 28.18
CA ASP A 225 -2.00 -10.48 29.43
C ASP A 225 -1.86 -9.42 30.52
N LYS A 226 -1.74 -8.15 30.15
CA LYS A 226 -1.59 -7.04 31.09
C LYS A 226 -2.96 -6.52 31.50
N GLY A 227 -3.24 -6.55 32.80
CA GLY A 227 -4.43 -5.95 33.40
C GLY A 227 -4.09 -4.61 34.06
N GLY A 228 -4.98 -3.63 33.94
CA GLY A 228 -4.88 -2.37 34.65
C GLY A 228 -6.29 -1.77 34.83
N SER A 229 -6.63 -1.40 36.06
CA SER A 229 -7.83 -0.62 36.32
C SER A 229 -7.63 0.77 35.73
N CYS A 230 -8.23 1.03 34.57
CA CYS A 230 -8.56 2.41 34.22
C CYS A 230 -9.83 2.76 35.00
N ASP A 231 -9.69 3.11 36.28
CA ASP A 231 -10.77 3.71 37.04
C ASP A 231 -11.09 5.06 36.39
N VAL A 232 -12.24 5.14 35.72
CA VAL A 232 -12.76 6.37 35.09
C VAL A 232 -13.00 7.50 36.12
N VAL A 233 -12.82 7.21 37.40
CA VAL A 233 -12.99 8.11 38.54
C VAL A 233 -11.68 8.80 38.95
N SER A 234 -10.52 8.35 38.48
CA SER A 234 -9.21 8.94 38.78
C SER A 234 -8.40 9.17 37.51
N ILE A 235 -8.13 10.44 37.20
CA ILE A 235 -7.37 10.94 36.03
C ILE A 235 -5.86 10.59 36.14
N SER A 236 -5.50 9.37 36.51
CA SER A 236 -4.10 8.92 36.53
C SER A 236 -3.91 7.70 35.62
N CYS A 237 -4.09 7.92 34.32
CA CYS A 237 -3.36 7.20 33.27
C CYS A 237 -2.48 8.21 32.55
N TRP A 238 -1.50 8.75 33.27
CA TRP A 238 -0.40 9.52 32.70
C TRP A 238 0.88 8.81 33.10
N ASP A 239 1.34 7.92 32.22
CA ASP A 239 2.75 7.73 31.85
C ASP A 239 3.00 6.48 30.98
N HIS A 240 2.14 6.16 29.99
CA HIS A 240 2.53 5.28 28.87
C HIS A 240 1.74 5.58 27.58
N TYR A 241 1.55 6.86 27.27
CA TYR A 241 1.38 7.27 25.87
C TYR A 241 2.78 7.45 25.26
N TYR A 242 2.93 7.17 23.97
CA TYR A 242 4.18 7.17 23.18
C TYR A 242 4.96 5.85 23.17
N LEU A 243 4.52 4.88 22.35
CA LEU A 243 5.33 4.19 21.32
C LEU A 243 4.74 2.83 20.86
N SER A 244 3.45 2.75 20.55
CA SER A 244 2.93 1.61 19.79
C SER A 244 1.81 2.04 18.86
N ARG A 245 2.22 2.13 17.59
CA ARG A 245 1.52 2.26 16.31
C ARG A 245 -0.01 2.11 16.35
N ASP A 246 -0.63 3.05 15.63
CA ASP A 246 -2.03 3.16 15.25
C ASP A 246 -2.88 1.87 15.31
N PRO A 247 -4.04 1.87 16.00
CA PRO A 247 -5.05 0.85 15.77
C PRO A 247 -5.66 1.01 14.36
N PRO A 248 -6.12 -0.07 13.70
CA PRO A 248 -6.91 0.07 12.48
C PRO A 248 -8.18 0.86 12.82
N LYS A 249 -8.34 2.02 12.19
CA LYS A 249 -9.55 2.85 12.29
C LYS A 249 -10.74 2.05 11.74
N VAL A 250 -11.52 1.45 12.62
CA VAL A 250 -12.85 0.94 12.30
C VAL A 250 -13.79 2.14 12.26
N TYR A 251 -13.99 2.71 11.08
CA TYR A 251 -15.06 3.69 10.87
C TYR A 251 -16.41 2.96 10.90
N ARG A 252 -17.11 3.00 12.03
CA ARG A 252 -18.57 2.79 12.05
C ARG A 252 -19.24 4.10 11.65
N ALA A 253 -19.57 4.24 10.37
CA ALA A 253 -20.49 5.28 9.92
C ALA A 253 -21.89 4.97 10.48
N ALA A 254 -22.26 5.61 11.59
CA ALA A 254 -23.65 5.69 12.01
C ALA A 254 -24.28 6.90 11.33
N TRP A 255 -25.16 6.66 10.35
CA TRP A 255 -26.05 7.69 9.84
C TRP A 255 -26.98 8.14 10.96
N ARG A 256 -26.88 9.40 11.39
CA ARG A 256 -27.98 10.11 12.05
C ARG A 256 -28.57 11.07 11.02
N SER A 257 -29.80 10.77 10.62
CA SER A 257 -30.68 11.69 9.91
C SER A 257 -31.02 12.86 10.83
N SER A 258 -30.77 14.07 10.34
CA SER A 258 -31.48 15.28 10.77
C SER A 258 -32.53 15.60 9.72
#